data_AF-A0A6N4Q7N1-F1
#
_entry.id   AF-A0A6N4Q7N1-F1
#
_cell.length_a   1.000
_cell.length_b   1.000
_cell.length_c   1.000
_cell.angle_alpha   90.00
_cell.angle_beta   90.00
_cell.angle_gamma   90.00
#
_symmetry.space_group_name_H-M   'P 1'
#
loop_
_entity.id
_entity.type
_entity.pdbx_description
1 polymer ?
#
loop_
_entity_poly.entity_id
_entity_poly.type
_entity_poly.pdbx_seq_one_letter_code
_entity_poly.pdbx_strand_id
1 'polypeptide(L)'
;MKWLAWLNLDLDRIKFKLKRGKDWVSNFHKSYYFFFFLYVLFYGIHCFWNWDEFMSLNRSIELNALKSGKEVSLWSLYPFQIMAVIFSAGLYFFLCLGINFLFSFGGKARETLRANFVLFLRNLIRQFFLFVCILFLGNQTLGYLVHTRYYAILMVIFWTALFLLFIVQNGKLYKRLFVSENRSVSFISHSLGYVNPILFVFFILVLVSV
;
A
#
# COMPACT_ATOMS: atom_id res chain seq x y z
N MET A 1 52.84 -6.45 18.77
CA MET A 1 52.48 -6.91 17.39
C MET A 1 51.09 -7.54 17.28
N LYS A 2 50.61 -8.39 18.20
CA LYS A 2 49.26 -9.00 18.11
C LYS A 2 48.07 -8.02 18.21
N TRP A 3 48.23 -6.87 18.86
CA TRP A 3 47.15 -5.89 19.08
C TRP A 3 46.74 -5.13 17.81
N LEU A 4 47.69 -4.81 16.93
CA LEU A 4 47.44 -4.17 15.64
C LEU A 4 46.67 -5.07 14.66
N ALA A 5 46.85 -6.40 14.74
CA ALA A 5 46.13 -7.36 13.92
C ALA A 5 44.64 -7.47 14.30
N TRP A 6 44.32 -7.37 15.60
CA TRP A 6 42.93 -7.33 16.09
C TRP A 6 42.22 -6.04 15.68
N LEU A 7 42.91 -4.90 15.78
CA LEU A 7 42.39 -3.60 15.36
C LEU A 7 42.10 -3.54 13.85
N ASN A 8 42.95 -4.15 13.02
CA ASN A 8 42.70 -4.25 11.57
C ASN A 8 41.51 -5.17 11.25
N LEU A 9 41.34 -6.30 11.96
CA LEU A 9 40.19 -7.19 11.79
C LEU A 9 38.86 -6.51 12.14
N ASP A 10 38.83 -5.71 13.22
CA ASP A 10 37.62 -4.97 13.59
C ASP A 10 37.31 -3.83 12.61
N LEU A 11 38.33 -3.12 12.11
CA LEU A 11 38.17 -2.08 11.09
C LEU A 11 37.66 -2.66 9.76
N ASP A 12 38.16 -3.82 9.33
CA ASP A 12 37.69 -4.48 8.12
C ASP A 12 36.26 -5.00 8.27
N ARG A 13 35.90 -5.48 9.46
CA ARG A 13 34.52 -5.89 9.78
C ARG A 13 33.57 -4.69 9.79
N ILE A 14 34.00 -3.54 10.31
CA ILE A 14 33.26 -2.28 10.28
C ILE A 14 33.10 -1.78 8.84
N LYS A 15 34.17 -1.75 8.04
CA LYS A 15 34.12 -1.37 6.62
C LYS A 15 33.19 -2.29 5.83
N PHE A 16 33.22 -3.60 6.08
CA PHE A 16 32.33 -4.55 5.44
C PHE A 16 30.86 -4.31 5.81
N LYS A 17 30.56 -4.05 7.09
CA LYS A 17 29.20 -3.68 7.55
C LYS A 17 28.73 -2.36 6.92
N LEU A 18 29.61 -1.35 6.85
CA LEU A 18 29.32 -0.06 6.22
C LEU A 18 29.08 -0.18 4.72
N LYS A 19 29.91 -0.95 4.01
CA LYS A 19 29.72 -1.23 2.57
C LYS A 19 28.41 -1.96 2.33
N ARG A 20 28.12 -3.00 3.11
CA ARG A 20 26.85 -3.74 3.04
C ARG A 20 25.65 -2.84 3.35
N GLY A 21 25.77 -1.94 4.33
CA GLY A 21 24.75 -0.93 4.64
C GLY A 21 24.53 0.04 3.48
N LYS A 22 25.61 0.55 2.88
CA LYS A 22 25.55 1.44 1.70
C LYS A 22 24.92 0.75 0.49
N ASP A 23 25.28 -0.51 0.23
CA ASP A 23 24.71 -1.32 -0.84
C ASP A 23 23.22 -1.63 -0.59
N TRP A 24 22.84 -1.83 0.68
CA TRP A 24 21.45 -2.03 1.07
C TRP A 24 20.62 -0.76 0.86
N VAL A 25 21.09 0.40 1.34
CA VAL A 25 20.42 1.70 1.12
C VAL A 25 20.30 2.01 -0.37
N SER A 26 21.39 1.83 -1.13
CA SER A 26 21.41 2.06 -2.57
C SER A 26 20.36 1.20 -3.30
N ASN A 27 20.15 -0.04 -2.87
CA ASN A 27 19.17 -0.95 -3.48
C ASN A 27 17.79 -0.95 -2.79
N PHE A 28 17.59 -0.15 -1.75
CA PHE A 28 16.34 -0.17 -0.96
C PHE A 28 15.12 0.19 -1.81
N HIS A 29 15.26 1.11 -2.77
CA HIS A 29 14.21 1.50 -3.72
C HIS A 29 13.70 0.33 -4.61
N LYS A 30 14.50 -0.74 -4.74
CA LYS A 30 14.11 -1.94 -5.49
C LYS A 30 13.27 -2.91 -4.64
N SER A 31 13.25 -2.74 -3.32
CA SER A 31 12.50 -3.58 -2.39
C SER A 31 10.99 -3.50 -2.66
N TYR A 32 10.31 -4.64 -2.47
CA TYR A 32 8.84 -4.71 -2.55
C TYR A 32 8.15 -3.93 -1.43
N TYR A 33 8.83 -3.75 -0.30
CA TYR A 33 8.33 -3.02 0.88
C TYR A 33 8.71 -1.54 0.88
N PHE A 34 9.40 -1.06 -0.17
CA PHE A 34 9.88 0.32 -0.23
C PHE A 34 8.75 1.34 -0.03
N PHE A 35 7.63 1.18 -0.73
CA PHE A 35 6.51 2.10 -0.62
C PHE A 35 5.76 1.98 0.71
N PHE A 36 5.72 0.78 1.32
CA PHE A 36 5.18 0.63 2.68
C PHE A 36 6.01 1.46 3.66
N PHE A 37 7.34 1.34 3.59
CA PHE A 37 8.23 2.13 4.43
C PHE A 37 8.08 3.64 4.18
N LEU A 38 8.02 4.07 2.92
CA LEU A 38 7.77 5.46 2.58
C LEU A 38 6.45 5.97 3.15
N TYR A 39 5.37 5.19 3.05
CA TYR A 39 4.08 5.55 3.60
C TYR A 39 4.15 5.76 5.12
N VAL A 40 4.74 4.81 5.84
CA VAL A 40 4.95 4.91 7.29
C VAL A 40 5.76 6.16 7.64
N LEU A 41 6.81 6.46 6.88
CA LEU A 41 7.65 7.64 7.08
C LEU A 41 6.89 8.94 6.82
N PHE A 42 6.18 9.05 5.69
CA PHE A 42 5.40 10.25 5.36
C PHE A 42 4.27 10.49 6.36
N TYR A 43 3.54 9.43 6.72
CA TYR A 43 2.48 9.50 7.70
C TYR A 43 3.01 9.84 9.09
N GLY A 44 4.13 9.25 9.50
CA GLY A 44 4.79 9.55 10.77
C GLY A 44 5.25 11.00 10.87
N ILE A 45 5.92 11.51 9.83
CA ILE A 45 6.31 12.93 9.76
C ILE A 45 5.09 13.84 9.80
N HIS A 46 4.03 13.49 9.06
CA HIS A 46 2.79 14.27 9.04
C HIS A 46 2.12 14.33 10.41
N CYS A 47 2.03 13.19 11.12
CA CYS A 47 1.50 13.12 12.48
C CYS A 47 2.34 13.91 13.48
N PHE A 48 3.67 13.84 13.36
CA PHE A 48 4.57 14.56 14.25
C PHE A 48 4.52 16.07 14.01
N TRP A 49 4.49 16.51 12.75
CA TRP A 49 4.45 17.93 12.39
C TRP A 49 3.15 18.61 12.79
N ASN A 50 2.01 17.91 12.67
CA ASN A 50 0.68 18.45 12.97
C ASN A 50 0.10 17.89 14.28
N TRP A 51 0.97 17.53 15.23
CA TRP A 51 0.56 16.81 16.45
C TRP A 51 -0.55 17.53 17.22
N ASP A 52 -0.38 18.82 17.47
CA ASP A 52 -1.34 19.61 18.26
C ASP A 52 -2.72 19.71 17.58
N GLU A 53 -2.74 19.89 16.26
CA GLU A 53 -3.97 19.94 15.47
C GLU A 53 -4.69 18.58 15.51
N PHE A 54 -3.95 17.48 15.39
CA PHE A 54 -4.53 16.14 15.47
C PHE A 54 -5.02 15.76 16.85
N MET A 55 -4.34 16.18 17.93
CA MET A 55 -4.86 15.99 19.29
C MET A 55 -6.12 16.80 19.54
N SER A 56 -6.20 18.01 19.00
CA SER A 56 -7.42 18.83 19.02
C SER A 56 -8.57 18.16 18.28
N LEU A 57 -8.31 17.62 17.10
CA LEU A 57 -9.29 16.88 16.29
C LEU A 57 -9.77 15.62 17.01
N ASN A 58 -8.84 14.82 17.55
CA ASN A 58 -9.17 13.62 18.33
C ASN A 58 -10.10 13.97 19.50
N ARG A 59 -9.77 15.02 20.27
CA ARG A 59 -10.61 15.48 21.38
C ARG A 59 -11.99 15.94 20.91
N SER A 60 -12.08 16.59 19.74
CA SER A 60 -13.37 16.96 19.14
C SER A 60 -14.22 15.72 18.81
N ILE A 61 -13.61 14.70 18.22
CA ILE A 61 -14.27 13.43 17.90
C ILE A 61 -14.78 12.75 19.17
N GLU A 62 -13.95 12.67 20.22
CA GLU A 62 -14.32 12.11 21.52
C GLU A 62 -15.48 12.88 22.18
N LEU A 63 -15.41 14.21 22.20
CA LEU A 63 -16.49 15.04 22.76
C LEU A 63 -17.81 14.88 21.99
N ASN A 64 -17.75 14.74 20.67
CA ASN A 64 -18.94 14.50 19.85
C ASN A 64 -19.54 13.11 20.08
N ALA A 65 -18.70 12.10 20.29
CA ALA A 65 -19.11 10.74 20.60
C ALA A 65 -19.77 10.66 21.98
N LEU A 66 -19.18 11.30 23.00
CA LEU A 66 -19.77 11.42 24.33
C LEU A 66 -21.16 12.08 24.28
N LYS A 67 -21.31 13.17 23.51
CA LYS A 67 -22.60 13.86 23.35
C LYS A 67 -23.66 13.02 22.62
N SER A 68 -23.24 12.10 21.75
CA SER A 68 -24.13 11.25 20.97
C SER A 68 -24.33 9.86 21.56
N GLY A 69 -23.69 9.55 22.70
CA GLY A 69 -23.71 8.23 23.32
C GLY A 69 -23.06 7.14 22.48
N LYS A 70 -22.21 7.51 21.51
CA LYS A 70 -21.52 6.59 20.60
C LYS A 70 -20.10 6.32 21.09
N GLU A 71 -19.57 5.17 20.72
CA GLU A 71 -18.16 4.83 20.95
C GLU A 71 -17.28 5.36 19.81
N VAL A 72 -16.06 5.78 20.15
CA VAL A 72 -15.05 6.14 19.14
C VAL A 72 -14.16 4.94 18.88
N SER A 73 -14.10 4.52 17.62
CA SER A 73 -13.12 3.52 17.21
C SER A 73 -11.70 4.08 17.32
N LEU A 74 -10.79 3.37 17.97
CA LEU A 74 -9.38 3.77 18.08
C LEU A 74 -8.73 4.04 16.72
N TRP A 75 -9.23 3.39 15.67
CA TRP A 75 -8.71 3.43 14.30
C TRP A 75 -9.07 4.73 13.57
N SER A 76 -10.04 5.49 14.07
CA SER A 76 -10.38 6.81 13.51
C SER A 76 -9.51 7.93 14.09
N LEU A 77 -8.81 7.67 15.19
CA LEU A 77 -7.98 8.65 15.89
C LEU A 77 -6.55 8.67 15.33
N TYR A 78 -5.95 9.86 15.28
CA TYR A 78 -4.53 9.99 15.00
C TYR A 78 -3.69 9.56 16.22
N PRO A 79 -2.53 8.91 16.05
CA PRO A 79 -1.92 8.48 14.78
C PRO A 79 -2.36 7.07 14.35
N PHE A 80 -3.37 6.46 14.97
CA PHE A 80 -3.76 5.06 14.75
C PHE A 80 -4.41 4.77 13.39
N GLN A 81 -4.78 5.79 12.61
CA GLN A 81 -5.33 5.61 11.25
C GLN A 81 -4.42 4.82 10.31
N ILE A 82 -3.11 4.72 10.60
CA ILE A 82 -2.20 3.82 9.89
C ILE A 82 -2.69 2.36 9.90
N MET A 83 -3.35 1.93 10.99
CA MET A 83 -3.90 0.59 11.13
C MET A 83 -5.08 0.36 10.19
N ALA A 84 -5.89 1.39 9.93
CA ALA A 84 -6.97 1.31 8.95
C ALA A 84 -6.42 1.02 7.55
N VAL A 85 -5.32 1.66 7.16
CA VAL A 85 -4.66 1.40 5.87
C VAL A 85 -4.06 0.00 5.81
N ILE A 86 -3.44 -0.47 6.89
CA ILE A 86 -2.92 -1.84 6.98
C ILE A 86 -4.06 -2.86 6.84
N PHE A 87 -5.19 -2.61 7.50
CA PHE A 87 -6.37 -3.45 7.40
C PHE A 87 -6.97 -3.46 5.99
N SER A 88 -7.09 -2.29 5.35
CA SER A 88 -7.50 -2.19 3.94
C SER A 88 -6.56 -2.94 3.00
N ALA A 89 -5.24 -2.90 3.25
CA ALA A 89 -4.28 -3.72 2.51
C ALA A 89 -4.56 -5.21 2.70
N GLY A 90 -4.81 -5.64 3.94
CA GLY A 90 -5.20 -7.01 4.29
C GLY A 90 -6.44 -7.48 3.52
N LEU A 91 -7.51 -6.67 3.52
CA LEU A 91 -8.73 -6.94 2.76
C LEU A 91 -8.46 -7.06 1.26
N TYR A 92 -7.65 -6.15 0.72
CA TYR A 92 -7.27 -6.18 -0.69
C TYR A 92 -6.52 -7.46 -1.07
N PHE A 93 -5.54 -7.87 -0.24
CA PHE A 93 -4.83 -9.13 -0.45
C PHE A 93 -5.77 -10.32 -0.36
N PHE A 94 -6.66 -10.35 0.65
CA PHE A 94 -7.61 -11.44 0.82
C PHE A 94 -8.53 -11.57 -0.39
N LEU A 95 -9.05 -10.45 -0.91
CA LEU A 95 -9.87 -10.43 -2.13
C LEU A 95 -9.10 -10.95 -3.34
N CYS A 96 -7.87 -10.45 -3.57
CA CYS A 96 -7.05 -10.91 -4.69
C CYS A 96 -6.71 -12.40 -4.58
N LEU A 97 -6.39 -12.89 -3.38
CA LEU A 97 -6.09 -14.29 -3.12
C LEU A 97 -7.33 -15.17 -3.29
N GLY A 98 -8.48 -14.76 -2.75
CA GLY A 98 -9.74 -15.50 -2.84
C GLY A 98 -10.17 -15.70 -4.30
N ILE A 99 -10.13 -14.63 -5.10
CA ILE A 99 -10.49 -14.69 -6.52
C ILE A 99 -9.53 -15.59 -7.31
N ASN A 100 -8.23 -15.47 -7.05
CA ASN A 100 -7.23 -16.32 -7.67
C ASN A 100 -7.34 -17.80 -7.24
N PHE A 101 -7.70 -18.05 -5.98
CA PHE A 101 -7.92 -19.41 -5.47
C PHE A 101 -9.14 -20.05 -6.15
N LEU A 102 -10.25 -19.32 -6.28
CA LEU A 102 -11.43 -19.75 -7.03
C LEU A 102 -11.08 -20.10 -8.49
N PHE A 103 -10.20 -19.32 -9.11
CA PHE A 103 -9.75 -19.59 -10.46
C PHE A 103 -8.79 -20.79 -10.57
N SER A 104 -8.05 -21.10 -9.50
CA SER A 104 -7.09 -22.20 -9.46
C SER A 104 -7.73 -23.59 -9.45
N PHE A 105 -9.04 -23.72 -9.23
CA PHE A 105 -9.75 -25.00 -9.32
C PHE A 105 -9.74 -25.58 -10.76
N GLY A 106 -9.45 -24.78 -11.78
CA GLY A 106 -9.34 -25.19 -13.19
C GLY A 106 -8.06 -25.96 -13.57
N GLY A 107 -7.46 -26.75 -12.67
CA GLY A 107 -6.33 -27.66 -12.94
C GLY A 107 -5.02 -26.99 -13.37
N LYS A 108 -4.93 -26.57 -14.64
CA LYS A 108 -3.73 -25.92 -15.22
C LYS A 108 -3.45 -24.53 -14.63
N ALA A 109 -4.50 -23.79 -14.24
CA ALA A 109 -4.35 -22.49 -13.58
C ALA A 109 -3.68 -22.59 -12.19
N ARG A 110 -3.77 -23.76 -11.55
CA ARG A 110 -3.21 -24.02 -10.21
C ARG A 110 -1.69 -24.00 -10.21
N GLU A 111 -1.07 -24.57 -11.23
CA GLU A 111 0.40 -24.66 -11.33
C GLU A 111 1.02 -23.28 -11.58
N THR A 112 0.45 -22.50 -12.51
CA THR A 112 0.89 -21.13 -12.77
C THR A 112 0.75 -20.25 -11.53
N LEU A 113 -0.34 -20.39 -10.77
CA LEU A 113 -0.53 -19.70 -9.51
C LEU A 113 0.51 -20.10 -8.48
N ARG A 114 0.72 -21.41 -8.27
CA ARG A 114 1.67 -21.92 -7.28
C ARG A 114 3.09 -21.44 -7.57
N ALA A 115 3.50 -21.42 -8.84
CA ALA A 115 4.82 -20.96 -9.26
C ALA A 115 5.03 -19.46 -9.02
N ASN A 116 3.99 -18.65 -9.23
CA ASN A 116 4.09 -17.18 -9.17
C ASN A 116 3.58 -16.57 -7.85
N PHE A 117 3.05 -17.36 -6.92
CA PHE A 117 2.32 -16.89 -5.73
C PHE A 117 3.10 -15.88 -4.90
N VAL A 118 4.35 -16.19 -4.55
CA VAL A 118 5.20 -15.32 -3.73
C VAL A 118 5.52 -14.01 -4.45
N LEU A 119 5.82 -14.10 -5.75
CA LEU A 119 6.11 -12.94 -6.58
C LEU A 119 4.88 -12.06 -6.76
N PHE A 120 3.70 -12.68 -6.90
CA PHE A 120 2.41 -12.02 -6.97
C PHE A 120 2.13 -11.21 -5.70
N LEU A 121 2.21 -11.83 -4.52
CA LEU A 121 2.02 -11.15 -3.23
C LEU A 121 2.98 -9.97 -3.04
N ARG A 122 4.27 -10.18 -3.33
CA ARG A 122 5.28 -9.13 -3.22
C ARG A 122 5.00 -7.94 -4.13
N ASN A 123 4.55 -8.19 -5.36
CA ASN A 123 4.19 -7.12 -6.28
C ASN A 123 2.88 -6.42 -5.91
N LEU A 124 1.89 -7.16 -5.38
CA LEU A 124 0.67 -6.55 -4.85
C LEU A 124 0.98 -5.61 -3.70
N ILE A 125 1.84 -5.99 -2.74
CA ILE A 125 2.26 -5.12 -1.64
C ILE A 125 2.88 -3.84 -2.19
N ARG A 126 3.84 -3.99 -3.12
CA ARG A 126 4.51 -2.85 -3.74
C ARG A 126 3.52 -1.91 -4.44
N GLN A 127 2.59 -2.46 -5.23
CA GLN A 127 1.62 -1.66 -5.99
C GLN A 127 0.58 -0.99 -5.08
N PHE A 128 0.06 -1.70 -4.08
CA PHE A 128 -0.93 -1.16 -3.15
C PHE A 128 -0.35 0.01 -2.36
N PHE A 129 0.86 -0.15 -1.79
CA PHE A 129 1.47 0.95 -1.04
C PHE A 129 2.00 2.08 -1.92
N LEU A 130 2.37 1.81 -3.18
CA LEU A 130 2.63 2.89 -4.15
C LEU A 130 1.37 3.75 -4.33
N PHE A 131 0.21 3.11 -4.53
CA PHE A 131 -1.06 3.80 -4.67
C PHE A 131 -1.40 4.60 -3.40
N VAL A 132 -1.24 4.01 -2.23
CA VAL A 132 -1.45 4.69 -0.93
C VAL A 132 -0.53 5.90 -0.79
N CYS A 133 0.75 5.80 -1.16
CA CYS A 133 1.67 6.95 -1.13
C CYS A 133 1.21 8.07 -2.06
N ILE A 134 0.81 7.75 -3.29
CA ILE A 134 0.30 8.75 -4.24
C ILE A 134 -0.99 9.37 -3.70
N LEU A 135 -1.90 8.56 -3.15
CA LEU A 135 -3.14 9.03 -2.53
C LEU A 135 -2.85 9.99 -1.37
N PHE A 136 -1.94 9.60 -0.48
CA PHE A 136 -1.56 10.40 0.68
C PHE A 136 -0.98 11.74 0.25
N LEU A 137 0.08 11.74 -0.56
CA LEU A 137 0.74 12.97 -1.01
C LEU A 137 -0.19 13.85 -1.86
N GLY A 138 -0.99 13.23 -2.73
CA GLY A 138 -1.96 13.94 -3.55
C GLY A 138 -3.06 14.59 -2.72
N ASN A 139 -3.59 13.92 -1.70
CA ASN A 139 -4.57 14.51 -0.78
C ASN A 139 -3.97 15.66 0.03
N GLN A 140 -2.73 15.55 0.50
CA GLN A 140 -2.04 16.67 1.16
C GLN A 140 -1.87 17.86 0.20
N THR A 141 -1.48 17.59 -1.06
CA THR A 141 -1.32 18.62 -2.08
C THR A 141 -2.64 19.31 -2.43
N LEU A 142 -3.71 18.53 -2.57
CA LEU A 142 -5.07 19.05 -2.79
C LEU A 142 -5.60 19.82 -1.60
N GLY A 143 -5.22 19.44 -0.37
CA GLY A 143 -5.55 20.16 0.86
C GLY A 143 -5.09 21.63 0.82
N TYR A 144 -3.90 21.91 0.28
CA TYR A 144 -3.43 23.30 0.10
C TYR A 144 -4.29 24.11 -0.89
N LEU A 145 -5.06 23.44 -1.74
CA LEU A 145 -5.92 24.05 -2.76
C LEU A 145 -7.40 24.10 -2.33
N VAL A 146 -7.73 23.73 -1.09
CA VAL A 146 -9.12 23.60 -0.60
C VAL A 146 -9.96 24.88 -0.78
N HIS A 147 -9.32 26.05 -0.68
CA HIS A 147 -10.00 27.35 -0.83
C HIS A 147 -10.11 27.84 -2.28
N THR A 148 -9.58 27.07 -3.25
CA THR A 148 -9.63 27.45 -4.66
C THR A 148 -10.97 27.06 -5.29
N ARG A 149 -11.43 27.86 -6.26
CA ARG A 149 -12.68 27.57 -7.01
C ARG A 149 -12.62 26.26 -7.80
N TYR A 150 -11.42 25.74 -8.06
CA TYR A 150 -11.18 24.52 -8.83
C TYR A 150 -11.01 23.27 -7.96
N TYR A 151 -11.04 23.38 -6.62
CA TYR A 151 -10.78 22.27 -5.70
C TYR A 151 -11.60 21.02 -6.02
N ALA A 152 -12.91 21.18 -6.20
CA ALA A 152 -13.81 20.06 -6.51
C ALA A 152 -13.45 19.36 -7.82
N ILE A 153 -13.11 20.13 -8.86
CA ILE A 153 -12.72 19.59 -10.17
C ILE A 153 -11.39 18.84 -10.05
N LEU A 154 -10.40 19.45 -9.38
CA LEU A 154 -9.08 18.84 -9.17
C LEU A 154 -9.16 17.56 -8.34
N MET A 155 -10.00 17.54 -7.31
CA MET A 155 -10.32 16.35 -6.53
C MET A 155 -10.86 15.24 -7.42
N VAL A 156 -11.90 15.49 -8.21
CA VAL A 156 -12.48 14.47 -9.10
C VAL A 156 -11.45 13.95 -10.09
N ILE A 157 -10.71 14.84 -10.77
CA ILE A 157 -9.67 14.45 -11.73
C ILE A 157 -8.61 13.58 -11.06
N PHE A 158 -8.10 13.99 -9.89
CA PHE A 158 -7.09 13.25 -9.15
C PHE A 158 -7.57 11.85 -8.77
N TRP A 159 -8.74 11.74 -8.13
CA TRP A 159 -9.28 10.47 -7.66
C TRP A 159 -9.60 9.53 -8.84
N THR A 160 -10.18 10.05 -9.92
CA THR A 160 -10.45 9.25 -11.13
C THR A 160 -9.15 8.77 -11.80
N ALA A 161 -8.17 9.66 -11.99
CA ALA A 161 -6.89 9.30 -12.59
C ALA A 161 -6.15 8.26 -11.76
N LEU A 162 -6.15 8.43 -10.44
CA LEU A 162 -5.53 7.53 -9.50
C LEU A 162 -6.23 6.15 -9.53
N PHE A 163 -7.56 6.11 -9.53
CA PHE A 163 -8.32 4.86 -9.66
C PHE A 163 -8.01 4.13 -10.97
N LEU A 164 -8.02 4.84 -12.12
CA LEU A 164 -7.66 4.25 -13.41
C LEU A 164 -6.22 3.72 -13.42
N LEU A 165 -5.27 4.44 -12.82
CA LEU A 165 -3.89 3.99 -12.65
C LEU A 165 -3.85 2.66 -11.88
N PHE A 166 -4.62 2.55 -10.78
CA PHE A 166 -4.65 1.34 -9.97
C PHE A 166 -5.16 0.13 -10.75
N ILE A 167 -6.26 0.29 -11.48
CA ILE A 167 -6.82 -0.75 -12.35
C ILE A 167 -5.79 -1.18 -13.40
N VAL A 168 -5.22 -0.22 -14.15
CA VAL A 168 -4.28 -0.52 -15.24
C VAL A 168 -3.02 -1.21 -14.74
N GLN A 169 -2.45 -0.77 -13.61
CA GLN A 169 -1.25 -1.38 -13.05
C GLN A 169 -1.49 -2.81 -12.56
N ASN A 170 -2.67 -3.07 -12.01
CA ASN A 170 -3.07 -4.42 -11.61
C ASN A 170 -3.29 -5.34 -12.83
N GLY A 171 -4.01 -4.87 -13.85
CA GLY A 171 -4.17 -5.59 -15.12
C GLY A 171 -2.82 -5.96 -15.74
N LYS A 172 -1.86 -5.03 -15.76
CA LYS A 172 -0.47 -5.28 -16.22
C LYS A 172 0.27 -6.30 -15.36
N LEU A 173 0.07 -6.31 -14.04
CA LEU A 173 0.67 -7.29 -13.14
C LEU A 173 0.17 -8.70 -13.47
N TYR A 174 -1.15 -8.86 -13.56
CA TYR A 174 -1.77 -10.15 -13.89
C TYR A 174 -1.35 -10.65 -15.27
N LYS A 175 -1.33 -9.76 -16.28
CA LYS A 175 -0.84 -10.08 -17.62
C LYS A 175 0.56 -10.68 -17.61
N ARG A 176 1.45 -10.15 -16.76
CA ARG A 176 2.86 -10.55 -16.70
C ARG A 176 3.05 -11.88 -15.97
N LEU A 177 2.31 -12.10 -14.89
CA LEU A 177 2.52 -13.25 -14.00
C LEU A 177 1.75 -14.50 -14.41
N PHE A 178 0.64 -14.35 -15.14
CA PHE A 178 -0.26 -15.44 -15.50
C PHE A 178 -0.33 -15.67 -17.02
N VAL A 179 0.81 -15.51 -17.72
CA VAL A 179 0.91 -15.89 -19.13
C VAL A 179 0.73 -17.40 -19.24
N SER A 180 -0.27 -17.83 -20.02
CA SER A 180 -0.57 -19.23 -20.29
C SER A 180 -0.69 -19.44 -21.79
N GLU A 181 -0.25 -20.60 -22.29
CA GLU A 181 -0.46 -21.02 -23.67
C GLU A 181 -1.95 -21.14 -24.02
N ASN A 182 -2.80 -21.38 -23.02
CA ASN A 182 -4.24 -21.39 -23.20
C ASN A 182 -4.78 -19.95 -23.23
N ARG A 183 -5.25 -19.52 -24.41
CA ARG A 183 -5.84 -18.19 -24.64
C ARG A 183 -6.99 -17.87 -23.69
N SER A 184 -7.84 -18.85 -23.34
CA SER A 184 -8.96 -18.64 -22.42
C SER A 184 -8.48 -18.34 -21.00
N VAL A 185 -7.52 -19.12 -20.51
CA VAL A 185 -6.92 -18.91 -19.18
C VAL A 185 -6.21 -17.56 -19.11
N SER A 186 -5.45 -17.21 -20.15
CA SER A 186 -4.76 -15.92 -20.24
C SER A 186 -5.74 -14.74 -20.25
N PHE A 187 -6.85 -14.84 -21.01
CA PHE A 187 -7.89 -13.82 -21.03
C PHE A 187 -8.54 -13.63 -19.67
N ILE A 188 -8.91 -14.73 -19.00
CA ILE A 188 -9.58 -14.65 -17.69
C ILE A 188 -8.62 -14.06 -16.65
N SER A 189 -7.37 -14.54 -16.55
CA SER A 189 -6.40 -13.97 -15.62
C SER A 189 -6.15 -12.48 -15.86
N HIS A 190 -6.11 -12.04 -17.12
CA HIS A 190 -5.98 -10.63 -17.45
C HIS A 190 -7.20 -9.82 -16.97
N SER A 191 -8.41 -10.29 -17.26
CA SER A 191 -9.67 -9.66 -16.83
C SER A 191 -9.79 -9.56 -15.31
N LEU A 192 -9.41 -10.62 -14.59
CA LEU A 192 -9.36 -10.63 -13.12
C LEU A 192 -8.45 -9.52 -12.57
N GLY A 193 -7.34 -9.24 -13.25
CA GLY A 193 -6.46 -8.13 -12.89
C GLY A 193 -7.18 -6.78 -12.89
N TYR A 194 -8.05 -6.48 -13.87
CA TYR A 194 -8.80 -5.22 -13.87
C TYR A 194 -9.96 -5.23 -12.86
N VAL A 195 -10.61 -6.38 -12.69
CA VAL A 195 -11.81 -6.52 -11.85
C VAL A 195 -11.46 -6.41 -10.35
N ASN A 196 -10.31 -6.92 -9.91
CA ASN A 196 -9.96 -6.94 -8.48
C ASN A 196 -9.90 -5.56 -7.82
N PRO A 197 -9.21 -4.55 -8.39
CA PRO A 197 -9.27 -3.16 -7.92
C PRO A 197 -10.70 -2.58 -7.86
N ILE A 198 -11.53 -2.90 -8.85
CA ILE A 198 -12.91 -2.40 -8.93
C ILE A 198 -13.75 -2.98 -7.80
N LEU A 199 -13.71 -4.32 -7.64
CA LEU A 199 -14.40 -5.01 -6.55
C LEU A 199 -13.92 -4.51 -5.20
N PHE A 200 -12.61 -4.33 -5.02
CA PHE A 200 -12.06 -3.81 -3.77
C PHE A 200 -12.62 -2.43 -3.43
N VAL A 201 -12.63 -1.48 -4.37
CA VAL A 201 -13.21 -0.15 -4.12
C VAL A 201 -14.69 -0.25 -3.79
N PHE A 202 -15.44 -1.10 -4.51
CA PHE A 202 -16.85 -1.33 -4.21
C PHE A 202 -17.06 -1.90 -2.79
N PHE A 203 -16.26 -2.89 -2.39
CA PHE A 203 -16.30 -3.43 -1.02
C PHE A 203 -15.98 -2.39 0.04
N ILE A 204 -14.97 -1.53 -0.18
CA ILE A 204 -14.64 -0.44 0.74
C ILE A 204 -15.79 0.56 0.82
N LEU A 205 -16.40 0.94 -0.31
CA LEU A 205 -17.55 1.86 -0.31
C LEU A 205 -18.74 1.29 0.46
N VAL A 206 -19.04 -0.01 0.29
CA VAL A 206 -20.06 -0.69 1.09
C VAL A 206 -19.71 -0.67 2.57
N LEU A 207 -18.46 -1.02 2.94
CA LEU A 207 -17.99 -1.00 4.34
C LEU A 207 -18.07 0.38 4.99
N VAL A 208 -17.82 1.45 4.25
CA VAL A 208 -17.90 2.83 4.75
C VAL A 208 -19.34 3.35 4.83
N SER A 209 -20.26 2.75 4.07
CA SER A 209 -21.67 3.14 4.03
C SER A 209 -22.54 2.43 5.08
N VAL A 210 -21.95 1.48 5.82
CA VAL A 210 -22.57 0.71 6.93
C VAL A 210 -22.09 1.30 8.25
#